data_AF-A0A965LN20-F1
#
_entry.id   AF-A0A965LN20-F1
#
_cell.length_a   1.000
_cell.length_b   1.000
_cell.length_c   1.000
_cell.angle_alpha   90.00
_cell.angle_beta   90.00
_cell.angle_gamma   90.00
#
_symmetry.space_group_name_H-M   'P 1'
#
loop_
_entity.id
_entity.type
_entity.pdbx_description
1 polymer ?
#
loop_
_entity_poly.entity_id
_entity_poly.type
_entity_poly.pdbx_seq_one_letter_code
_entity_poly.pdbx_strand_id
1 'polypeptide(L)' 'CVADGTDLATEKLSRVLLSDPGMGVIRHADAGYDLAIEVADKRGVRLPMREQ' A
#
# COMPACT_ATOMS: atom_id res chain seq x y z
N CYS A 1 -14.86 0.71 -0.14
CA CYS A 1 -15.41 1.19 -1.43
C CYS A 1 -16.50 0.25 -1.91
N VAL A 2 -17.43 0.75 -2.72
CA VAL A 2 -18.45 -0.07 -3.40
C VAL A 2 -18.09 -0.14 -4.89
N ALA A 3 -18.20 -1.32 -5.50
CA ALA A 3 -17.99 -1.55 -6.92
C ALA A 3 -19.34 -1.52 -7.65
N ASP A 4 -19.82 -0.33 -8.00
CA ASP A 4 -21.13 -0.12 -8.65
C ASP A 4 -21.04 0.05 -10.17
N GLY A 5 -19.85 -0.11 -10.75
CA GLY A 5 -19.61 -0.01 -12.20
C GLY A 5 -19.42 1.42 -12.72
N THR A 6 -19.48 2.43 -11.86
CA THR A 6 -19.22 3.82 -12.27
C THR A 6 -17.71 4.10 -12.44
N ASP A 7 -17.37 5.06 -13.29
CA ASP A 7 -15.97 5.52 -13.47
C ASP A 7 -15.37 6.01 -12.14
N LEU A 8 -16.19 6.68 -11.32
CA LEU A 8 -15.79 7.11 -9.99
C LEU A 8 -15.47 5.93 -9.07
N ALA A 9 -16.25 4.85 -9.12
CA ALA A 9 -15.96 3.65 -8.35
C ALA A 9 -14.65 2.99 -8.82
N THR A 10 -14.39 2.96 -10.13
CA THR A 10 -13.13 2.46 -10.68
C THR A 10 -11.92 3.23 -10.14
N GLU A 11 -11.99 4.57 -10.15
CA GLU A 11 -10.92 5.41 -9.61
C GLU A 11 -10.72 5.17 -8.10
N LYS A 12 -11.81 5.14 -7.34
CA LYS A 12 -11.77 4.89 -5.89
C LYS A 12 -11.21 3.51 -5.56
N LEU A 13 -11.59 2.48 -6.32
CA LEU A 13 -11.10 1.11 -6.12
C LEU A 13 -9.61 1.02 -6.40
N SER A 14 -9.13 1.60 -7.50
CA SER A 14 -7.70 1.61 -7.83
C SER A 14 -6.86 2.24 -6.73
N ARG A 15 -7.36 3.31 -6.09
CA ARG A 15 -6.66 3.97 -4.98
C ARG A 15 -6.72 3.14 -3.70
N VAL A 16 -7.92 2.72 -3.28
CA VAL A 16 -8.11 2.04 -1.98
C VAL A 16 -7.49 0.65 -1.95
N LEU A 17 -7.58 -0.11 -3.04
CA LEU A 17 -6.96 -1.44 -3.13
C LEU A 17 -5.44 -1.39 -3.22
N LEU A 18 -4.86 -0.22 -3.48
CA LEU A 18 -3.42 -0.01 -3.37
C LEU A 18 -3.04 0.50 -1.97
N SER A 19 -3.74 1.51 -1.46
CA SER A 19 -3.38 2.19 -0.21
C SER A 19 -3.61 1.34 1.04
N ASP A 20 -4.71 0.59 1.10
CA ASP A 20 -5.07 -0.21 2.28
C ASP A 20 -4.06 -1.33 2.57
N PRO A 21 -3.73 -2.24 1.63
CA PRO A 21 -2.67 -3.21 1.85
C PRO A 21 -1.29 -2.55 1.96
N GLY A 22 -1.04 -1.45 1.25
CA GLY A 22 0.19 -0.66 1.37
C GLY A 22 0.44 -0.20 2.81
N MET A 23 -0.60 0.23 3.51
CA MET A 23 -0.52 0.61 4.93
C MET A 23 -0.10 -0.58 5.81
N GLY A 24 -0.61 -1.78 5.51
CA GLY A 24 -0.18 -3.01 6.18
C GLY A 24 1.32 -3.27 6.01
N VAL A 25 1.83 -3.14 4.79
CA VAL A 25 3.27 -3.30 4.50
C VAL A 25 4.10 -2.26 5.25
N ILE A 26 3.72 -0.98 5.17
CA ILE A 26 4.41 0.11 5.88
C ILE A 26 4.47 -0.16 7.38
N ARG A 27 3.35 -0.55 8.00
CA ARG A 27 3.28 -0.84 9.44
C ARG A 27 4.19 -1.99 9.85
N HIS A 28 4.25 -3.07 9.08
CA HIS A 28 5.13 -4.21 9.40
C HIS A 28 6.60 -3.87 9.14
N ALA A 29 6.91 -3.09 8.10
CA ALA A 29 8.26 -2.62 7.84
C ALA A 29 8.77 -1.69 8.95
N ASP A 30 7.91 -0.81 9.47
CA ASP A 30 8.19 0.05 10.63
C ASP A 30 8.46 -0.75 11.90
N ALA A 31 7.71 -1.84 12.11
CA ALA A 31 7.95 -2.78 13.21
C ALA A 31 9.20 -3.66 13.05
N GLY A 32 9.95 -3.53 11.94
CA GLY A 32 11.21 -4.24 11.72
C GLY A 32 11.08 -5.62 11.09
N TYR A 33 9.95 -5.96 10.47
CA TYR A 33 9.80 -7.24 9.78
C TYR A 33 10.54 -7.22 8.42
N ASP A 34 11.59 -8.03 8.28
CA ASP A 34 12.41 -8.11 7.06
C ASP A 34 11.58 -8.41 5.80
N LEU A 35 10.62 -9.33 5.91
CA LEU A 35 9.73 -9.68 4.80
C LEU A 35 8.92 -8.48 4.32
N ALA A 36 8.49 -7.58 5.23
CA ALA A 36 7.72 -6.41 4.85
C ALA A 36 8.58 -5.36 4.14
N ILE A 37 9.84 -5.23 4.53
CA ILE A 37 10.82 -4.38 3.86
C ILE A 37 11.06 -4.91 2.44
N GLU A 38 11.30 -6.21 2.29
CA GLU A 38 11.49 -6.85 0.97
C GLU A 38 10.25 -6.68 0.07
N VAL A 39 9.05 -6.83 0.63
CA VAL A 39 7.81 -6.61 -0.11
C VAL A 39 7.67 -5.15 -0.53
N ALA A 40 8.03 -4.20 0.34
CA ALA A 40 8.00 -2.78 0.01
C ALA A 40 8.93 -2.44 -1.17
N ASP A 41 10.16 -2.95 -1.14
CA ASP A 41 11.14 -2.75 -2.22
C ASP A 41 10.67 -3.37 -3.55
N LYS A 42 10.18 -4.63 -3.51
CA LYS A 42 9.70 -5.34 -4.72
C LYS A 42 8.47 -4.70 -5.35
N ARG A 43 7.59 -4.11 -4.54
CA ARG A 43 6.30 -3.54 -4.99
C ARG A 43 6.33 -2.03 -5.14
N GLY A 44 7.45 -1.37 -4.84
CA GLY A 44 7.59 0.08 -4.91
C GLY A 44 6.75 0.82 -3.86
N VAL A 45 6.53 0.22 -2.68
CA VAL A 45 5.86 0.89 -1.58
C VAL A 45 6.82 1.88 -0.94
N ARG A 46 6.47 3.16 -0.96
CA ARG A 46 7.26 4.23 -0.36
C ARG A 46 7.29 4.07 1.17
N LEU A 47 8.49 4.08 1.77
CA LEU A 47 8.70 3.98 3.22
C LEU A 47 9.35 5.27 3.78
N PRO A 48 8.58 6.30 4.17
CA PRO A 48 9.12 7.61 4.56
C PRO A 48 10.12 7.56 5.72
N MET A 49 9.94 6.64 6.68
CA MET A 49 10.85 6.47 7.82
C MET A 49 12.23 5.93 7.45
N ARG A 50 12.41 5.48 6.20
CA ARG A 50 13.69 4.98 5.67
C ARG A 50 14.27 5.88 4.57
N GLU A 51 13.57 6.94 4.20
CA GLU A 51 14.07 7.95 3.28
C GLU A 51 14.95 8.92 4.08
N GLN A 52 16.22 9.06 3.68
CA GLN A 52 17.16 10.03 4.25
C GLN A 52 16.94 11.42 3.66
#